data_AF-A0A830GRD5-F1
#
_entry.id   AF-A0A830GRD5-F1
#
_cell.length_a   1.000
_cell.length_b   1.000
_cell.length_c   1.000
_cell.angle_alpha   90.00
_cell.angle_beta   90.00
_cell.angle_gamma   90.00
#
_symmetry.space_group_name_H-M   'P 1'
#
loop_
_entity.id
_entity.type
_entity.pdbx_description
1 polymer ?
#
loop_
_entity_poly.entity_id
_entity_poly.type
_entity_poly.pdbx_seq_one_letter_code
_entity_poly.pdbx_strand_id
1 'polypeptide(L)'
;MEFRVRKADGWTTIAFPVGVEKVEVVTGKTDGHLTLTLIGHRDDAPNVIEPGILDVDGADEERLSGDIPRTDDGTSWLIDRLRS
;
A
#
# COMPACT_ATOMS: atom_id res chain seq x y z
N MET A 1 4.56 -10.10 8.86
CA MET A 1 3.28 -9.36 8.73
C MET A 1 2.88 -9.38 7.25
N GLU A 2 1.64 -9.69 6.90
CA GLU A 2 1.24 -9.86 5.48
C GLU A 2 0.15 -8.89 5.07
N PHE A 3 0.20 -8.38 3.84
CA PHE A 3 -0.79 -7.47 3.28
C PHE A 3 -1.26 -7.96 1.92
N ARG A 4 -2.57 -7.96 1.71
CA ARG A 4 -3.19 -8.16 0.40
C ARG A 4 -3.19 -6.83 -0.36
N VAL A 5 -2.49 -6.77 -1.48
CA VAL A 5 -2.27 -5.55 -2.24
C VAL A 5 -2.56 -5.73 -3.72
N ARG A 6 -3.03 -4.68 -4.38
CA ARG A 6 -3.18 -4.64 -5.84
C ARG A 6 -1.93 -4.05 -6.44
N LYS A 7 -1.30 -4.78 -7.36
CA LYS A 7 -0.25 -4.30 -8.26
C LYS A 7 -0.80 -4.28 -9.70
N ALA A 8 0.03 -3.88 -10.66
CA ALA A 8 -0.38 -3.77 -12.07
C ALA A 8 -0.91 -5.10 -12.65
N ASP A 9 -0.29 -6.21 -12.27
CA ASP A 9 -0.61 -7.56 -12.72
C ASP A 9 -1.84 -8.18 -12.02
N GLY A 10 -2.14 -7.76 -10.80
CA GLY A 10 -2.97 -8.62 -9.96
C GLY A 10 -3.18 -8.10 -8.56
N TRP A 11 -4.16 -8.68 -7.89
CA TRP A 11 -4.12 -8.73 -6.44
C TRP A 11 -3.09 -9.81 -6.04
N THR A 12 -2.12 -9.43 -5.22
CA THR A 12 -1.06 -10.29 -4.70
C THR A 12 -0.93 -10.09 -3.19
N THR A 13 -0.22 -11.00 -2.52
CA THR A 13 0.08 -10.88 -1.09
C THR A 13 1.56 -10.60 -0.93
N ILE A 14 1.90 -9.58 -0.15
CA ILE A 14 3.28 -9.27 0.21
C ILE A 14 3.50 -9.60 1.69
N ALA A 15 4.70 -10.08 2.01
CA ALA A 15 5.07 -10.44 3.37
C ALA A 15 6.25 -9.57 3.82
N PHE A 16 6.04 -8.83 4.91
CA PHE A 16 7.10 -8.15 5.63
C PHE A 16 7.82 -9.14 6.58
N PRO A 17 9.16 -9.08 6.65
CA PRO A 17 9.96 -9.97 7.48
C PRO A 17 9.66 -9.78 8.97
N VAL A 18 10.12 -10.76 9.77
CA VAL A 18 10.10 -10.66 11.23
C VAL A 18 10.89 -9.42 11.67
N GLY A 19 10.40 -8.73 12.71
CA GLY A 19 11.00 -7.50 13.24
C GLY A 19 10.45 -6.21 12.62
N VAL A 20 9.53 -6.29 11.65
CA VAL A 20 8.71 -5.13 11.25
C VAL A 20 7.60 -4.93 12.27
N GLU A 21 7.64 -3.81 12.99
CA GLU A 21 6.68 -3.50 14.06
C GLU A 21 5.49 -2.69 13.55
N LYS A 22 5.72 -1.88 12.51
CA LYS A 22 4.74 -0.94 11.97
C LYS A 22 4.88 -0.87 10.46
N VAL A 23 3.76 -0.80 9.75
CA VAL A 23 3.75 -0.55 8.31
C VAL A 23 3.05 0.77 8.03
N GLU A 24 3.77 1.69 7.41
CA GLU A 24 3.26 2.98 6.98
C GLU A 24 2.88 2.92 5.50
N VAL A 25 1.76 3.56 5.15
CA VAL A 25 1.41 3.80 3.76
C VAL A 25 1.74 5.24 3.39
N VAL A 26 2.51 5.39 2.32
CA VAL A 26 2.81 6.69 1.71
C VAL A 26 2.20 6.74 0.33
N THR A 27 1.49 7.84 0.06
CA THR A 27 0.93 8.11 -1.27
C THR A 27 1.89 9.00 -2.05
N GLY A 28 2.07 8.69 -3.33
CA GLY A 28 2.92 9.44 -4.25
C GLY A 28 2.33 9.45 -5.65
N LYS A 29 2.96 10.17 -6.57
CA LYS A 29 2.54 10.21 -7.99
C LYS A 29 3.68 9.73 -8.87
N THR A 30 3.45 8.68 -9.65
CA THR A 30 4.39 8.10 -10.60
C THR A 30 3.72 8.05 -11.98
N ASP A 31 4.38 8.57 -13.01
CA ASP A 31 3.88 8.60 -14.40
C ASP A 31 2.44 9.14 -14.55
N GLY A 32 2.08 10.17 -13.77
CA GLY A 32 0.74 10.75 -13.83
C GLY A 32 -0.29 10.04 -12.95
N HIS A 33 0.01 8.84 -12.46
CA HIS A 33 -0.88 8.03 -11.64
C HIS A 33 -0.51 8.11 -10.16
N LEU A 34 -1.51 8.09 -9.29
CA LEU A 34 -1.27 7.93 -7.86
C LEU A 34 -0.70 6.51 -7.65
N THR A 35 0.26 6.37 -6.76
CA THR A 35 0.90 5.09 -6.39
C THR A 35 1.12 5.05 -4.89
N LEU A 36 0.86 3.90 -4.27
CA LEU A 36 1.12 3.63 -2.86
C LEU A 36 2.50 2.98 -2.70
N THR A 37 3.17 3.32 -1.61
CA THR A 37 4.37 2.64 -1.12
C THR A 37 4.11 2.22 0.32
N LEU A 38 4.31 0.93 0.63
CA LEU A 38 4.28 0.44 2.01
C LEU A 38 5.70 0.41 2.57
N ILE A 39 5.87 0.99 3.76
CA ILE A 39 7.15 1.09 4.45
C ILE A 39 7.04 0.31 5.77
N GLY A 40 7.71 -0.83 5.84
CA GLY A 40 7.87 -1.60 7.07
C GLY A 40 9.00 -1.04 7.91
N HIS A 41 8.64 -0.41 9.04
CA HIS A 41 9.58 0.18 9.99
C HIS A 41 10.20 -0.89 10.88
N ARG A 42 11.53 -0.78 11.07
CA ARG A 42 12.33 -1.65 11.94
C ARG A 42 13.28 -0.78 12.77
N ASP A 43 13.42 -1.11 14.05
CA ASP A 43 14.24 -0.32 14.98
C ASP A 43 15.74 -0.62 14.81
N ASP A 44 16.10 -1.91 14.69
CA ASP A 44 17.49 -2.37 14.67
C ASP A 44 18.03 -2.66 13.26
N ALA A 45 17.27 -2.33 12.21
CA ALA A 45 17.62 -2.62 10.83
C ALA A 45 17.03 -1.58 9.86
N PRO A 46 17.55 -1.47 8.62
CA PRO A 46 16.95 -0.57 7.63
C PRO A 46 15.47 -0.88 7.38
N ASN A 47 14.66 0.13 7.06
CA ASN A 47 13.25 -0.11 6.71
C ASN A 47 13.11 -0.98 5.45
N VAL A 48 12.00 -1.71 5.38
CA VAL A 48 11.61 -2.50 4.20
C VAL A 48 10.66 -1.65 3.37
N ILE A 49 10.93 -1.50 2.07
CA ILE A 49 10.13 -0.64 1.19
C ILE A 49 9.51 -1.49 0.09
N GLU A 50 8.18 -1.43 -0.03
CA GLU A 50 7.39 -2.11 -1.05
C GLU A 50 6.66 -1.07 -1.91
N PRO A 51 7.25 -0.65 -3.06
CA PRO A 51 6.65 0.34 -3.94
C PRO A 51 5.72 -0.31 -4.99
N GLY A 52 5.09 0.55 -5.80
CA GLY A 52 4.32 0.13 -6.97
C GLY A 52 2.97 -0.51 -6.64
N ILE A 53 2.43 -0.17 -5.46
CA ILE A 53 1.12 -0.64 -5.02
C ILE A 53 0.05 0.31 -5.54
N LEU A 54 -1.02 -0.26 -6.10
CA LEU A 54 -2.17 0.48 -6.62
C LEU A 54 -3.33 0.48 -5.62
N ASP A 55 -3.40 -0.52 -4.75
CA ASP A 55 -4.42 -0.58 -3.70
C ASP A 55 -3.98 -1.52 -2.58
N VAL A 56 -4.58 -1.37 -1.40
CA VAL A 56 -4.51 -2.34 -0.29
C VAL A 56 -5.92 -2.84 -0.02
N ASP A 57 -6.05 -4.10 0.36
CA ASP A 57 -7.35 -4.67 0.76
C ASP A 57 -7.87 -3.95 2.00
N GLY A 58 -9.16 -3.61 2.00
CA GLY A 58 -9.80 -2.84 3.08
C GLY A 58 -9.71 -3.54 4.44
N ALA A 59 -9.65 -4.87 4.48
CA ALA A 59 -9.45 -5.62 5.72
C ALA A 59 -8.05 -5.41 6.34
N ASP A 60 -7.07 -4.98 5.54
CA ASP A 60 -5.71 -4.73 6.01
C ASP A 60 -5.42 -3.25 6.29
N GLU A 61 -6.33 -2.33 5.93
CA GLU A 61 -6.12 -0.88 6.11
C GLU A 61 -5.97 -0.46 7.56
N GLU A 62 -6.75 -1.06 8.47
CA GLU A 62 -6.68 -0.76 9.91
C GLU A 62 -5.32 -1.08 10.53
N ARG A 63 -4.50 -1.88 9.83
CA ARG A 63 -3.16 -2.28 10.26
C ARG A 63 -2.07 -1.34 9.74
N LEU A 64 -2.43 -0.38 8.89
CA LEU A 64 -1.51 0.62 8.35
C LEU A 64 -1.51 1.87 9.23
N SER A 65 -0.36 2.53 9.27
CA SER A 65 -0.31 3.92 9.70
C SER A 65 -0.36 4.84 8.48
N GLY A 66 -1.33 5.75 8.47
CA GLY A 66 -1.61 6.64 7.35
C GLY A 66 -2.88 6.22 6.63
N ASP A 67 -3.46 7.17 5.90
CA ASP A 67 -4.75 6.98 5.25
C ASP A 67 -4.57 6.66 3.77
N ILE A 68 -5.34 5.68 3.28
CA ILE A 68 -5.48 5.44 1.84
C ILE A 68 -6.67 6.27 1.35
N PRO A 69 -6.49 7.14 0.35
CA PRO A 69 -7.60 7.87 -0.22
C PRO A 69 -8.61 6.92 -0.88
N ARG A 70 -9.83 6.87 -0.33
CA ARG A 70 -10.96 6.10 -0.87
C ARG A 70 -12.01 7.02 -1.51
N THR A 71 -12.63 6.56 -2.60
CA THR A 71 -13.85 7.16 -3.16
C THR A 71 -15.04 6.82 -2.28
N ASP A 72 -16.17 7.51 -2.46
CA ASP A 72 -17.37 7.34 -1.63
C ASP A 72 -17.94 5.90 -1.65
N ASP A 73 -17.63 5.12 -2.68
CA ASP A 73 -18.00 3.70 -2.83
C ASP A 73 -16.98 2.71 -2.21
N GLY A 74 -15.95 3.22 -1.53
CA GLY A 74 -14.89 2.42 -0.91
C GLY A 74 -13.82 1.92 -1.89
N THR A 75 -13.92 2.26 -3.17
CA THR A 75 -12.85 1.98 -4.14
C THR A 75 -11.65 2.87 -3.83
N SER A 76 -10.44 2.40 -4.09
CA SER A 76 -9.29 3.31 -4.04
C SER A 76 -9.41 4.37 -5.15
N TRP A 77 -9.17 5.65 -4.82
CA TRP A 77 -9.08 6.73 -5.83
C TRP A 77 -8.06 6.38 -6.94
N LEU A 78 -7.10 5.50 -6.65
CA LEU A 78 -6.12 4.99 -7.61
C LEU A 78 -6.76 4.29 -8.82
N ILE A 79 -7.81 3.48 -8.63
CA ILE A 79 -8.32 2.61 -9.70
C ILE A 79 -9.17 3.39 -10.71
N ASP A 80 -9.98 4.34 -10.25
CA ASP A 80 -10.92 5.04 -11.12
C ASP A 80 -10.23 6.03 -12.09
N ARG A 81 -9.08 6.59 -11.68
CA ARG A 81 -8.24 7.46 -12.53
C ARG A 81 -7.24 6.73 -13.42
N LEU A 82 -7.11 5.40 -13.31
CA LEU A 82 -6.31 4.58 -14.23
C LEU A 82 -7.11 4.15 -15.48
N ARG A 83 -8.41 4.45 -15.55
CA ARG A 83 -9.31 4.08 -16.66
C ARG A 83 -9.57 5.18 -17.69
N SER A 84 -8.96 6.37 -17.53
CA SER A 84 -9.13 7.51 -18.46
C SER A 84 -8.08 7.54 -19.54
#